data_AF-A0A355I6F5-F1
#
_entry.id   AF-A0A355I6F5-F1
#
_cell.length_a   1.000
_cell.length_b   1.000
_cell.length_c   1.000
_cell.angle_alpha   90.00
_cell.angle_beta   90.00
_cell.angle_gamma   90.00
#
_symmetry.space_group_name_H-M   'P 1'
#
loop_
_entity.id
_entity.type
_entity.pdbx_description
1 polymer ?
#
loop_
_entity_poly.entity_id
_entity_poly.type
_entity_poly.pdbx_seq_one_letter_code
_entity_poly.pdbx_strand_id
1 'polypeptide(L)'
;EINKIAQEPVSLETPIGEEEDSHLGDFIEDHDAPAPAEAASFRLLKEQLEEVLDTLTPREERVLRLRFGLEDGRARTLEEVGQVFG
;
A
#
# COMPACT_ATOMS: atom_id res chain seq x y z
N GLU A 1 -13.37 31.61 -6.25
CA GLU A 1 -13.09 30.45 -5.37
C GLU A 1 -14.23 30.12 -4.41
N ILE A 2 -14.91 31.11 -3.80
CA ILE A 2 -16.04 30.89 -2.87
C ILE A 2 -17.20 30.07 -3.51
N ASN A 3 -17.51 30.27 -4.81
CA ASN A 3 -18.58 29.53 -5.50
C ASN A 3 -18.34 28.02 -5.68
N LYS A 4 -17.08 27.52 -5.60
CA LYS A 4 -16.81 26.07 -5.70
C LYS A 4 -17.14 25.32 -4.41
N ILE A 5 -17.13 26.00 -3.27
CA ILE A 5 -17.34 25.41 -1.94
C ILE A 5 -18.84 25.36 -1.58
N ALA A 6 -19.65 26.23 -2.22
CA ALA A 6 -21.08 26.34 -1.97
C ALA A 6 -21.96 25.33 -2.75
N GLN A 7 -21.35 24.38 -3.47
CA GLN A 7 -22.11 23.35 -4.19
C GLN A 7 -22.50 22.23 -3.24
N GLU A 8 -23.79 21.87 -3.24
CA GLU A 8 -24.27 20.70 -2.50
C GLU A 8 -23.72 19.42 -3.16
N PRO A 9 -23.35 18.40 -2.36
CA PRO A 9 -22.86 17.13 -2.89
C PRO A 9 -23.97 16.43 -3.66
N VAL A 10 -23.59 15.82 -4.79
CA VAL A 10 -24.50 15.02 -5.61
C VAL A 10 -24.56 13.60 -5.05
N SER A 11 -25.74 12.99 -5.07
CA SER A 11 -25.91 11.60 -4.63
C SER A 11 -25.22 10.64 -5.61
N LEU A 12 -24.54 9.62 -5.09
CA LEU A 12 -23.99 8.53 -5.90
C LEU A 12 -25.07 7.66 -6.54
N GLU A 13 -26.26 7.64 -5.95
CA GLU A 13 -27.46 6.93 -6.46
C GLU A 13 -28.20 7.74 -7.55
N THR A 14 -27.61 8.84 -8.03
CA THR A 14 -28.21 9.61 -9.13
C THR A 14 -28.12 8.80 -10.41
N PRO A 15 -29.24 8.50 -11.12
CA PRO A 15 -29.18 7.74 -12.36
C PRO A 15 -28.45 8.54 -13.45
N ILE A 16 -27.67 7.85 -14.27
CA ILE A 16 -26.87 8.43 -15.36
C ILE A 16 -27.21 7.74 -16.68
N GLY A 17 -27.57 8.51 -17.70
CA GLY A 17 -27.94 7.99 -19.02
C GLY A 17 -29.44 7.69 -19.15
N GLU A 18 -29.82 7.06 -20.26
CA GLU A 18 -31.21 6.65 -20.54
C GLU A 18 -31.52 5.23 -20.02
N GLU A 19 -30.49 4.49 -19.63
CA GLU A 19 -30.60 3.15 -19.06
C GLU A 19 -30.74 3.26 -17.54
N GLU A 20 -31.88 2.80 -16.99
CA GLU A 20 -32.22 2.93 -15.55
C GLU A 20 -31.31 2.11 -14.61
N ASP A 21 -30.38 1.32 -15.15
CA ASP A 21 -29.51 0.43 -14.38
C ASP A 21 -28.17 1.07 -13.97
N SER A 22 -27.85 2.28 -14.45
CA SER A 22 -26.56 2.94 -14.20
C SER A 22 -26.68 4.13 -13.23
N HIS A 23 -25.87 4.13 -12.17
CA HIS A 23 -25.82 5.19 -11.16
C HIS A 23 -24.50 5.95 -11.26
N LEU A 24 -24.45 7.19 -10.77
CA LEU A 24 -23.25 8.02 -10.77
C LEU A 24 -22.06 7.34 -10.05
N GLY A 25 -22.35 6.59 -8.99
CA GLY A 25 -21.35 5.82 -8.24
C GLY A 25 -20.61 4.78 -9.08
N ASP A 26 -21.26 4.21 -10.10
CA ASP A 26 -20.68 3.17 -10.96
C ASP A 26 -19.51 3.68 -11.82
N PHE A 27 -19.38 5.01 -11.95
CA PHE A 27 -18.33 5.67 -12.75
C PHE A 27 -17.23 6.30 -11.89
N ILE A 28 -17.30 6.19 -10.57
CA ILE A 28 -16.27 6.72 -9.69
C ILE A 28 -15.24 5.61 -9.44
N GLU A 29 -14.06 5.79 -10.02
CA GLU A 29 -12.93 4.89 -9.79
C GLU A 29 -12.40 5.04 -8.36
N ASP A 30 -12.09 3.91 -7.73
CA ASP A 30 -11.32 3.88 -6.49
C ASP A 30 -9.83 4.03 -6.83
N HIS A 31 -9.32 5.26 -6.72
CA HIS A 31 -7.91 5.57 -6.94
C HIS A 31 -6.99 5.11 -5.81
N ASP A 32 -7.54 4.71 -4.64
CA ASP A 32 -6.75 4.17 -3.54
C ASP A 32 -6.54 2.65 -3.67
N ALA A 33 -7.32 1.99 -4.53
CA ALA A 33 -7.16 0.56 -4.82
C ALA A 33 -5.94 0.32 -5.73
N PRO A 34 -4.97 -0.53 -5.30
CA PRO A 34 -3.82 -0.85 -6.13
C PRO A 34 -4.24 -1.66 -7.36
N ALA A 35 -3.64 -1.36 -8.51
CA ALA A 35 -3.91 -2.11 -9.72
C ALA A 35 -3.49 -3.59 -9.54
N PRO A 36 -4.23 -4.57 -10.10
CA PRO A 36 -3.91 -5.99 -9.93
C PRO A 36 -2.47 -6.37 -10.33
N ALA A 37 -1.94 -5.73 -11.38
CA ALA A 37 -0.56 -5.94 -11.84
C ALA A 37 0.48 -5.42 -10.84
N GLU A 38 0.22 -4.29 -10.18
CA GLU A 38 1.08 -3.72 -9.15
C GLU A 38 1.08 -4.59 -7.90
N ALA A 39 -0.10 -5.03 -7.45
CA ALA A 39 -0.24 -5.94 -6.33
C ALA A 39 0.48 -7.28 -6.56
N ALA A 40 0.39 -7.83 -7.78
CA ALA A 40 1.11 -9.04 -8.15
C ALA A 40 2.63 -8.82 -8.16
N SER A 41 3.09 -7.71 -8.72
CA SER A 41 4.52 -7.35 -8.79
C SER A 41 5.12 -7.16 -7.39
N PHE A 42 4.39 -6.50 -6.49
CA PHE A 42 4.81 -6.32 -5.10
C PHE A 42 4.92 -7.66 -4.36
N ARG A 43 3.98 -8.59 -4.60
CA ARG A 43 4.03 -9.94 -4.02
C ARG A 43 5.28 -10.70 -4.49
N LEU A 44 5.55 -10.70 -5.79
CA LEU A 44 6.73 -11.36 -6.37
C LEU A 44 8.03 -10.77 -5.82
N LEU A 45 8.11 -9.44 -5.68
CA LEU A 45 9.25 -8.78 -5.07
C LEU A 45 9.46 -9.23 -3.62
N LYS A 46 8.37 -9.34 -2.84
CA LYS A 46 8.45 -9.82 -1.46
C LYS A 46 8.96 -11.25 -1.39
N GLU A 47 8.46 -12.15 -2.23
CA GLU A 47 8.90 -13.55 -2.29
C GLU A 47 10.40 -13.65 -2.63
N GLN A 48 10.86 -12.91 -3.65
CA GLN A 48 12.27 -12.86 -4.01
C GLN A 48 13.15 -12.29 -2.90
N LEU A 49 12.67 -11.27 -2.18
CA LEU A 49 13.39 -10.70 -1.05
C LEU A 49 13.57 -11.74 0.07
N GLU A 50 12.53 -12.50 0.39
CA GLU A 50 12.61 -13.59 1.38
C GLU A 50 13.62 -14.66 0.94
N GLU A 51 13.59 -15.10 -0.33
CA GLU A 51 14.58 -16.07 -0.84
C GLU A 51 16.03 -15.57 -0.72
N VAL A 52 16.27 -14.28 -0.96
CA VAL A 52 17.60 -13.68 -0.80
C VAL A 52 18.00 -13.58 0.67
N LEU A 53 17.07 -13.20 1.55
CA LEU A 53 17.30 -13.12 2.98
C LEU A 53 17.68 -14.48 3.57
N ASP A 54 17.05 -15.56 3.10
CA ASP A 54 17.34 -16.94 3.51
C ASP A 54 18.77 -17.40 3.15
N THR A 55 19.46 -16.71 2.25
CA THR A 55 20.86 -17.01 1.91
C THR A 55 21.87 -16.44 2.90
N LEU A 56 21.43 -15.56 3.80
CA LEU A 56 22.28 -14.88 4.77
C LEU A 56 22.45 -15.68 6.05
N THR A 57 23.42 -15.28 6.88
CA THR A 57 23.49 -15.85 8.23
C THR A 57 22.31 -15.36 9.08
N PRO A 58 21.87 -16.13 10.10
CA PRO A 58 20.75 -15.71 10.97
C PRO A 58 20.94 -14.35 11.64
N ARG A 59 22.20 -13.93 11.83
CA ARG A 59 22.53 -12.60 12.38
C ARG A 59 22.34 -11.51 11.34
N GLU A 60 22.84 -11.69 10.12
CA GLU A 60 22.74 -10.70 9.03
C GLU A 60 21.29 -10.51 8.59
N GLU A 61 20.55 -11.60 8.40
CA GLU A 61 19.13 -11.58 8.08
C GLU A 61 18.35 -10.74 9.10
N ARG A 62 18.56 -11.04 10.39
CA ARG A 62 17.84 -10.36 11.47
C ARG A 62 18.24 -8.90 11.63
N VAL A 63 19.50 -8.56 11.34
CA VAL A 63 19.95 -7.16 11.25
C VAL A 63 19.21 -6.42 10.14
N LEU A 64 19.07 -7.01 8.95
CA LEU A 64 18.35 -6.39 7.83
C LEU A 64 16.86 -6.24 8.11
N ARG A 65 16.20 -7.28 8.64
CA ARG A 65 14.77 -7.23 8.99
C ARG A 65 14.47 -6.10 9.97
N LEU A 66 15.30 -5.93 11.01
CA LEU A 66 15.16 -4.84 11.99
C LEU A 66 15.51 -3.46 11.39
N ARG A 67 16.59 -3.37 10.60
CA ARG A 67 17.03 -2.10 10.02
C ARG A 67 15.98 -1.49 9.11
N PHE A 68 15.34 -2.31 8.29
CA PHE A 68 14.40 -1.89 7.26
C PHE A 68 12.93 -2.08 7.66
N GLY A 69 12.64 -2.65 8.83
CA GLY A 69 11.27 -2.85 9.31
C GLY A 69 10.50 -3.88 8.45
N LEU A 70 11.18 -4.93 7.99
CA LEU A 70 10.59 -5.89 7.04
C LEU A 70 9.51 -6.79 7.68
N GLU A 71 9.41 -6.81 9.01
CA GLU A 71 8.41 -7.56 9.78
C GLU A 71 7.31 -6.67 10.37
N ASP A 72 7.70 -5.57 11.03
CA ASP A 72 6.79 -4.72 11.81
C ASP A 72 6.52 -3.35 11.16
N GLY A 73 7.08 -3.09 9.98
CA GLY A 73 6.97 -1.82 9.27
C GLY A 73 7.78 -0.68 9.89
N ARG A 74 8.54 -0.94 10.97
CA ARG A 74 9.30 0.10 11.68
C ARG A 74 10.79 -0.08 11.45
N ALA A 75 11.34 0.74 10.56
CA ALA A 75 12.78 0.83 10.38
C ALA A 75 13.47 1.32 11.67
N ARG A 76 14.61 0.70 12.00
CA ARG A 76 15.46 1.09 13.14
C ARG A 76 16.76 1.72 12.69
N THR A 77 17.40 2.52 13.53
CA THR A 77 18.75 3.05 13.25
C THR A 77 19.82 1.98 13.46
N LEU A 78 21.03 2.21 12.96
CA LEU A 78 22.17 1.30 13.22
C LEU A 78 22.49 1.20 14.72
N GLU A 79 22.29 2.27 15.47
CA GLU A 79 22.48 2.28 16.92
C GLU A 79 21.42 1.41 17.62
N GLU A 80 20.14 1.57 17.28
CA GLU A 80 19.05 0.77 17.83
C GLU A 80 19.20 -0.72 17.49
N VAL A 81 19.65 -1.03 16.26
CA VAL A 81 20.00 -2.41 15.88
C VAL A 81 21.20 -2.89 16.71
N GLY A 82 22.24 -2.07 16.86
CA GLY A 82 23.41 -2.38 17.67
C GLY A 82 23.06 -2.73 19.12
N GLN A 83 22.11 -2.02 19.74
CA GLN A 83 21.65 -2.31 21.11
C GLN A 83 20.96 -3.68 21.26
N VAL A 84 20.38 -4.23 20.19
CA VAL A 84 19.72 -5.55 20.22
C VAL A 84 20.74 -6.70 20.10
N PHE A 85 21.91 -6.45 19.50
CA PHE A 85 22.91 -7.48 19.18
C PHE A 85 24.26 -7.32 19.90
N GLY A 86 24.36 -6.30 20.76
CA GLY A 86 25.54 -5.93 21.56
C GLY A 86 25.56 -6.60 22.93
#